data_AF-A0A941UCP0-F1
#
_entry.id   AF-A0A941UCP0-F1
#
_cell.length_a   1.000
_cell.length_b   1.000
_cell.length_c   1.000
_cell.angle_alpha   90.00
_cell.angle_beta   90.00
_cell.angle_gamma   90.00
#
_symmetry.space_group_name_H-M   'P 1'
#
loop_
_entity.id
_entity.type
_entity.pdbx_description
1 polymer ?
#
loop_
_entity_poly.entity_id
_entity_poly.type
_entity_poly.pdbx_seq_one_letter_code
_entity_poly.pdbx_strand_id
1 'polypeptide(L)'
;MNLRQYLRVSNLKHSRFKHVLHCNPGRVIIETQTDIRYLQLKMIDEYNRQVTAFFDIDSWLHSMDSHLPGIPWQQVPLGYLASWLNTLQLSFLVEGILWTVEHVSMLQQPIPSTLVSLIADPCTILCADWPGESNDSYGNRIPLFWLPLTLNYVLGTSKIPLSVLTKLISGDLLLIKKQQCSLDIGGKKLFTFNYQGNEGIIVTQSNIVNVQPSRGEEEHLLDWTNLPVDLEFVLDSHVITLGDLNNITAGSMLPVSTDAEQKIKIYLNRKFFATGELVALESGGLAVEINQINMSPENKTSHPDVK
;
A
#
# COMPACT_ATOMS: atom_id res chain seq x y z
N MET A 1 9.09 -2.85 32.46
CA MET A 1 7.66 -2.49 32.24
C MET A 1 7.39 -2.54 30.75
N ASN A 2 6.42 -3.34 30.30
CA ASN A 2 6.17 -3.61 28.88
C ASN A 2 4.95 -2.79 28.41
N LEU A 3 5.21 -1.71 27.67
CA LEU A 3 4.21 -0.73 27.16
C LEU A 3 3.10 -1.35 26.29
N ARG A 4 3.25 -2.62 25.86
CA ARG A 4 2.28 -3.30 24.98
C ARG A 4 0.95 -3.64 25.64
N GLN A 5 0.87 -3.75 26.96
CA GLN A 5 -0.34 -4.22 27.65
C GLN A 5 -1.44 -3.15 27.79
N TYR A 6 -1.12 -1.86 27.70
CA TYR A 6 -2.08 -0.78 27.92
C TYR A 6 -2.81 -0.29 26.66
N LEU A 7 -2.40 -0.72 25.46
CA LEU A 7 -2.94 -0.20 24.20
C LEU A 7 -4.01 -1.06 23.53
N ARG A 8 -4.44 -2.18 24.13
CA ARG A 8 -5.45 -3.06 23.53
C ARG A 8 -6.58 -3.40 24.49
N VAL A 9 -7.46 -2.42 24.70
CA VAL A 9 -8.86 -2.70 25.03
C VAL A 9 -9.69 -2.24 23.83
N SER A 10 -9.83 -3.11 22.84
CA SER A 10 -10.74 -2.87 21.71
C SER A 10 -11.62 -4.10 21.49
N ASN A 11 -12.91 -3.84 21.61
CA ASN A 11 -14.04 -4.76 21.58
C ASN A 11 -13.97 -5.77 20.41
N LEU A 12 -13.78 -7.06 20.74
CA LEU A 12 -13.50 -8.17 19.81
C LEU A 12 -14.58 -8.40 18.73
N LYS A 13 -15.81 -7.91 18.92
CA LYS A 13 -16.88 -8.02 17.92
C LYS A 13 -16.71 -7.03 16.75
N HIS A 14 -16.03 -5.90 16.98
CA HIS A 14 -15.81 -4.86 15.98
C HIS A 14 -14.58 -5.10 15.09
N SER A 15 -13.65 -5.99 15.50
CA SER A 15 -12.39 -6.21 14.79
C SER A 15 -12.47 -7.23 13.65
N ARG A 16 -13.43 -8.16 13.68
CA ARG A 16 -13.59 -9.18 12.62
C ARG A 16 -14.07 -8.56 11.31
N PHE A 17 -15.05 -7.66 11.37
CA PHE A 17 -15.65 -7.02 10.20
C PHE A 17 -14.73 -6.01 9.50
N LYS A 18 -13.81 -5.38 10.24
CA LYS A 18 -12.82 -4.46 9.66
C LYS A 18 -11.74 -5.16 8.83
N HIS A 19 -11.46 -6.43 9.09
CA HIS A 19 -10.44 -7.17 8.34
C HIS A 19 -10.93 -7.49 6.91
N VAL A 20 -12.15 -7.98 6.81
CA VAL A 20 -12.73 -8.49 5.56
C VAL A 20 -13.10 -7.35 4.58
N LEU A 21 -13.26 -6.10 5.04
CA LEU A 21 -13.51 -4.93 4.19
C LEU A 21 -12.26 -4.28 3.59
N HIS A 22 -11.10 -4.54 4.16
CA HIS A 22 -9.94 -3.65 4.03
C HIS A 22 -8.94 -4.14 2.96
N CYS A 23 -9.32 -5.18 2.20
CA CYS A 23 -8.45 -5.87 1.26
C CYS A 23 -9.02 -6.01 -0.16
N ASN A 24 -10.23 -5.51 -0.45
CA ASN A 24 -10.85 -5.66 -1.77
C ASN A 24 -11.72 -4.45 -2.19
N PRO A 25 -11.47 -3.81 -3.35
CA PRO A 25 -12.34 -2.75 -3.86
C PRO A 25 -13.69 -3.34 -4.30
N GLY A 26 -14.79 -2.85 -3.71
CA GLY A 26 -16.18 -3.26 -4.05
C GLY A 26 -16.93 -4.03 -2.96
N ARG A 27 -16.31 -4.35 -1.82
CA ARG A 27 -16.98 -5.03 -0.70
C ARG A 27 -17.67 -4.03 0.23
N VAL A 28 -18.99 -4.15 0.39
CA VAL A 28 -19.80 -3.34 1.32
C VAL A 28 -20.17 -4.19 2.52
N ILE A 29 -20.08 -3.64 3.76
CA ILE A 29 -20.74 -4.28 4.91
C ILE A 29 -22.23 -4.14 4.67
N ILE A 30 -22.90 -5.27 4.49
CA ILE A 30 -24.35 -5.28 4.42
C ILE A 30 -24.84 -5.71 5.80
N GLU A 31 -25.69 -4.86 6.39
CA GLU A 31 -26.54 -5.28 7.50
C GLU A 31 -27.57 -6.23 6.92
N THR A 32 -27.61 -7.47 7.44
CA THR A 32 -28.51 -8.49 6.91
C THR A 32 -29.95 -8.07 7.14
N GLN A 33 -30.70 -7.98 6.05
CA GLN A 33 -32.11 -7.62 6.09
C GLN A 33 -32.94 -8.87 6.38
N THR A 34 -33.90 -8.75 7.29
CA THR A 34 -34.80 -9.86 7.65
C THR A 34 -35.81 -10.21 6.57
N ASP A 35 -35.95 -9.36 5.55
CA ASP A 35 -36.92 -9.50 4.46
C ASP A 35 -36.32 -10.19 3.21
N ILE A 36 -35.04 -10.57 3.26
CA ILE A 36 -34.36 -11.24 2.14
C ILE A 36 -34.30 -12.75 2.38
N ARG A 37 -34.58 -13.51 1.31
CA ARG A 37 -34.54 -14.97 1.32
C ARG A 37 -33.11 -15.49 1.07
N TYR A 38 -32.33 -15.61 2.13
CA TYR A 38 -30.96 -16.12 2.01
C TYR A 38 -30.89 -17.65 1.97
N LEU A 39 -30.02 -18.16 1.08
CA LEU A 39 -29.55 -19.55 1.10
C LEU A 39 -28.07 -19.61 1.47
N GLN A 40 -27.67 -20.70 2.13
CA GLN A 40 -26.29 -20.99 2.48
C GLN A 40 -25.64 -21.89 1.44
N LEU A 41 -24.44 -21.51 1.01
CA LEU A 41 -23.59 -22.22 0.08
C LEU A 41 -22.37 -22.76 0.83
N LYS A 42 -22.08 -24.05 0.67
CA LYS A 42 -20.75 -24.61 0.94
C LYS A 42 -20.01 -24.73 -0.37
N MET A 43 -18.86 -24.09 -0.46
CA MET A 43 -18.08 -24.04 -1.67
C MET A 43 -16.66 -24.48 -1.42
N ILE A 44 -16.04 -25.05 -2.46
CA ILE A 44 -14.66 -25.50 -2.47
C ILE A 44 -13.95 -24.99 -3.72
N ASP A 45 -12.68 -24.66 -3.59
CA ASP A 45 -11.85 -24.28 -4.74
C ASP A 45 -10.88 -25.39 -5.17
N GLU A 46 -10.10 -25.12 -6.21
CA GLU A 46 -9.08 -26.04 -6.75
C GLU A 46 -7.96 -26.38 -5.75
N TYR A 47 -7.79 -25.56 -4.71
CA TYR A 47 -6.82 -25.76 -3.63
C TYR A 47 -7.42 -26.47 -2.41
N ASN A 48 -8.65 -26.99 -2.54
CA ASN A 48 -9.38 -27.70 -1.49
C ASN A 48 -9.65 -26.84 -0.23
N ARG A 49 -9.71 -25.50 -0.41
CA ARG A 49 -10.14 -24.56 0.61
C ARG A 49 -11.66 -24.53 0.62
N GLN A 50 -12.26 -24.61 1.81
CA GLN A 50 -13.71 -24.58 1.97
C GLN A 50 -14.18 -23.25 2.54
N VAL A 51 -15.32 -22.77 2.04
CA VAL A 51 -15.98 -21.57 2.55
C VAL A 51 -17.47 -21.75 2.68
N THR A 52 -18.04 -21.08 3.68
CA THR A 52 -19.48 -20.90 3.79
C THR A 52 -19.83 -19.49 3.32
N ALA A 53 -20.60 -19.42 2.25
CA ALA A 53 -21.17 -18.18 1.75
C ALA A 53 -22.70 -18.22 1.88
N PHE A 54 -23.32 -17.06 1.73
CA PHE A 54 -24.75 -16.85 1.67
C PHE A 54 -25.03 -16.06 0.42
N PHE A 55 -26.21 -16.18 -0.16
CA PHE A 55 -26.59 -15.31 -1.26
C PHE A 55 -28.08 -15.06 -1.23
N ASP A 56 -28.47 -13.92 -1.78
CA ASP A 56 -29.87 -13.57 -1.99
C ASP A 56 -30.38 -14.38 -3.18
N ILE A 57 -31.25 -15.35 -2.90
CA ILE A 57 -31.81 -16.22 -3.93
C ILE A 57 -32.73 -15.44 -4.88
N ASP A 58 -33.41 -14.39 -4.40
CA ASP A 58 -34.34 -13.63 -5.22
C ASP A 58 -33.62 -12.77 -6.25
N SER A 59 -32.51 -12.14 -5.84
CA SER A 59 -31.62 -11.44 -6.78
C SER A 59 -31.05 -12.37 -7.85
N TRP A 60 -30.65 -13.60 -7.47
CA TRP A 60 -30.17 -14.60 -8.42
C TRP A 60 -31.29 -15.13 -9.34
N LEU A 61 -32.46 -15.46 -8.78
CA LEU A 61 -33.62 -15.91 -9.57
C LEU A 61 -34.11 -14.83 -10.52
N HIS A 62 -34.01 -13.54 -10.17
CA HIS A 62 -34.35 -12.45 -11.08
C HIS A 62 -33.44 -12.42 -12.32
N SER A 63 -32.13 -12.70 -12.14
CA SER A 63 -31.22 -12.86 -13.28
C SER A 63 -31.59 -14.09 -14.14
N MET A 64 -32.12 -15.14 -13.51
CA MET A 64 -32.52 -16.39 -14.16
C MET A 64 -33.95 -16.37 -14.74
N ASP A 65 -34.81 -15.42 -14.35
CA ASP A 65 -36.20 -15.28 -14.79
C ASP A 65 -36.28 -15.04 -16.31
N SER A 66 -35.21 -14.46 -16.87
CA SER A 66 -34.98 -14.35 -18.31
C SER A 66 -34.99 -15.70 -19.04
N HIS A 67 -34.66 -16.80 -18.35
CA HIS A 67 -34.57 -18.15 -18.89
C HIS A 67 -35.76 -19.05 -18.52
N LEU A 68 -36.55 -18.71 -17.49
CA LEU A 68 -37.68 -19.51 -17.00
C LEU A 68 -38.90 -18.62 -16.65
N PRO A 69 -39.53 -18.01 -17.66
CA PRO A 69 -40.62 -17.06 -17.43
C PRO A 69 -41.90 -17.75 -16.89
N GLY A 70 -42.60 -17.07 -16.00
CA GLY A 70 -43.94 -17.47 -15.52
C GLY A 70 -43.97 -18.28 -14.23
N ILE A 71 -42.81 -18.53 -13.60
CA ILE A 71 -42.73 -19.15 -12.28
C ILE A 71 -42.84 -18.05 -11.20
N PRO A 72 -43.76 -18.17 -10.21
CA PRO A 72 -43.85 -17.22 -9.12
C PRO A 72 -42.74 -17.51 -8.08
N TRP A 73 -41.50 -17.18 -8.44
CA TRP A 73 -40.28 -17.52 -7.68
C TRP A 73 -40.33 -17.15 -6.19
N GLN A 74 -40.95 -16.03 -5.84
CA GLN A 74 -41.12 -15.57 -4.46
C GLN A 74 -42.04 -16.48 -3.63
N GLN A 75 -42.96 -17.20 -4.26
CA GLN A 75 -43.89 -18.12 -3.60
C GLN A 75 -43.31 -19.55 -3.45
N VAL A 76 -42.21 -19.86 -4.13
CA VAL A 76 -41.58 -21.18 -4.06
C VAL A 76 -40.88 -21.33 -2.72
N PRO A 77 -41.14 -22.42 -1.94
CA PRO A 77 -40.49 -22.64 -0.67
C PRO A 77 -38.96 -22.78 -0.78
N LEU A 78 -38.23 -22.16 0.15
CA LEU A 78 -36.76 -22.19 0.19
C LEU A 78 -36.16 -23.59 0.18
N GLY A 79 -36.80 -24.55 0.85
CA GLY A 79 -36.35 -25.95 0.86
C GLY A 79 -36.35 -26.58 -0.52
N TYR A 80 -37.37 -26.28 -1.34
CA TYR A 80 -37.46 -26.77 -2.71
C TYR A 80 -36.40 -26.12 -3.60
N LEU A 81 -36.22 -24.80 -3.47
CA LEU A 81 -35.16 -24.07 -4.19
C LEU A 81 -33.78 -24.62 -3.84
N ALA A 82 -33.48 -24.85 -2.56
CA ALA A 82 -32.21 -25.44 -2.15
C ALA A 82 -31.99 -26.83 -2.76
N SER A 83 -33.00 -27.71 -2.72
CA SER A 83 -32.91 -29.04 -3.35
C SER A 83 -32.70 -28.95 -4.86
N TRP A 84 -33.42 -28.06 -5.54
CA TRP A 84 -33.27 -27.85 -6.97
C TRP A 84 -31.88 -27.31 -7.33
N LEU A 85 -31.38 -26.31 -6.60
CA LEU A 85 -30.04 -25.75 -6.83
C LEU A 85 -28.93 -26.78 -6.62
N ASN A 86 -29.09 -27.73 -5.70
CA ASN A 86 -28.14 -28.85 -5.55
C ASN A 86 -28.10 -29.77 -6.77
N THR A 87 -29.12 -29.77 -7.64
CA THR A 87 -29.08 -30.50 -8.92
C THR A 87 -28.31 -29.74 -10.00
N LEU A 88 -28.12 -28.43 -9.82
CA LEU A 88 -27.35 -27.58 -10.69
C LEU A 88 -25.90 -27.57 -10.15
N GLN A 89 -24.93 -27.96 -10.98
CA GLN A 89 -23.51 -27.90 -10.61
C GLN A 89 -23.04 -26.44 -10.62
N LEU A 90 -23.48 -25.68 -9.63
CA LEU A 90 -23.22 -24.26 -9.53
C LEU A 90 -21.74 -24.00 -9.24
N SER A 91 -21.23 -22.94 -9.85
CA SER A 91 -19.90 -22.42 -9.56
C SER A 91 -19.92 -20.90 -9.59
N PHE A 92 -19.01 -20.31 -8.84
CA PHE A 92 -18.85 -18.87 -8.70
C PHE A 92 -17.41 -18.49 -9.00
N LEU A 93 -17.22 -17.49 -9.87
CA LEU A 93 -15.91 -16.89 -10.07
C LEU A 93 -15.74 -15.73 -9.08
N VAL A 94 -14.77 -15.85 -8.17
CA VAL A 94 -14.48 -14.83 -7.14
C VAL A 94 -13.01 -14.48 -7.21
N GLU A 95 -12.69 -13.23 -7.52
CA GLU A 95 -11.30 -12.74 -7.62
C GLU A 95 -10.43 -13.60 -8.58
N GLY A 96 -11.04 -14.12 -9.65
CA GLY A 96 -10.37 -14.96 -10.65
C GLY A 96 -10.20 -16.43 -10.25
N ILE A 97 -10.66 -16.82 -9.06
CA ILE A 97 -10.64 -18.21 -8.58
C ILE A 97 -12.04 -18.81 -8.74
N LEU A 98 -12.10 -20.03 -9.28
CA LEU A 98 -13.35 -20.75 -9.46
C LEU A 98 -13.71 -21.52 -8.18
N TRP A 99 -14.88 -21.22 -7.63
CA TRP A 99 -15.45 -21.88 -6.44
C TRP A 99 -16.62 -22.76 -6.87
N THR A 100 -16.49 -24.06 -6.65
CA THR A 100 -17.56 -25.03 -6.95
C THR A 100 -18.46 -25.17 -5.73
N VAL A 101 -19.76 -25.11 -5.93
CA VAL A 101 -20.74 -25.33 -4.85
C VAL A 101 -20.87 -26.82 -4.59
N GLU A 102 -20.47 -27.26 -3.39
CA GLU A 102 -20.65 -28.64 -2.95
C GLU A 102 -22.08 -28.88 -2.45
N HIS A 103 -22.67 -27.89 -1.78
CA HIS A 103 -23.99 -28.03 -1.18
C HIS A 103 -24.69 -26.69 -0.96
N VAL A 104 -25.99 -26.64 -1.25
CA VAL A 104 -26.91 -25.54 -0.95
C VAL A 104 -27.87 -25.96 0.16
N SER A 105 -27.99 -25.15 1.21
CA SER A 105 -28.91 -25.43 2.32
C SER A 105 -29.66 -24.19 2.77
N MET A 106 -30.82 -24.41 3.41
CA MET A 106 -31.47 -23.37 4.21
C MET A 106 -30.58 -22.99 5.40
N LEU A 107 -30.75 -21.76 5.89
CA LEU A 107 -30.07 -21.28 7.09
C LEU A 107 -30.40 -22.17 8.30
N GLN A 108 -29.39 -22.85 8.85
CA GLN A 108 -29.55 -23.64 10.09
C GLN A 108 -29.30 -22.80 11.36
N GLN A 109 -28.67 -21.64 11.21
CA GLN A 109 -28.36 -20.70 12.28
C GLN A 109 -28.81 -19.29 11.85
N PRO A 110 -29.15 -18.39 12.80
CA PRO A 110 -29.45 -17.01 12.45
C PRO A 110 -28.26 -16.41 11.73
N ILE A 111 -28.55 -15.77 10.58
CA ILE A 111 -27.52 -15.14 9.77
C ILE A 111 -26.82 -14.06 10.62
N PRO A 112 -25.48 -13.96 10.56
CA PRO A 112 -24.77 -12.89 11.26
C PRO A 112 -25.30 -11.52 10.85
N SER A 113 -25.53 -10.62 11.80
CA SER A 113 -26.11 -9.28 11.55
C SER A 113 -25.30 -8.40 10.60
N THR A 114 -24.03 -8.77 10.38
CA THR A 114 -23.11 -8.11 9.47
C THR A 114 -22.43 -9.18 8.64
N LEU A 115 -22.46 -9.01 7.32
CA LEU A 115 -21.79 -9.87 6.36
C LEU A 115 -21.02 -9.02 5.36
N VAL A 116 -20.04 -9.64 4.69
CA VAL A 116 -19.29 -8.98 3.64
C VAL A 116 -19.80 -9.41 2.28
N SER A 117 -20.16 -8.42 1.47
CA SER A 117 -20.54 -8.60 0.07
C SER A 117 -19.31 -8.82 -0.81
N LEU A 118 -19.30 -9.92 -1.56
CA LEU A 118 -18.28 -10.30 -2.53
C LEU A 118 -18.86 -10.22 -3.93
N ILE A 119 -18.20 -9.45 -4.79
CA ILE A 119 -18.52 -9.45 -6.23
C ILE A 119 -18.11 -10.82 -6.78
N ALA A 120 -19.10 -11.56 -7.26
CA ALA A 120 -18.93 -12.87 -7.84
C ALA A 120 -19.83 -13.00 -9.08
N ASP A 121 -19.40 -13.81 -10.04
CA ASP A 121 -20.15 -14.16 -11.25
C ASP A 121 -20.70 -15.60 -11.06
N PRO A 122 -22.01 -15.87 -11.21
CA PRO A 122 -23.06 -15.04 -11.81
C PRO A 122 -23.74 -14.01 -10.90
N CYS A 123 -23.57 -14.10 -9.58
CA CYS A 123 -24.16 -13.12 -8.67
C CYS A 123 -23.31 -12.89 -7.43
N THR A 124 -23.58 -11.78 -6.76
CA THR A 124 -22.92 -11.39 -5.51
C THR A 124 -23.21 -12.41 -4.41
N ILE A 125 -22.16 -12.79 -3.69
CA ILE A 125 -22.26 -13.68 -2.51
C ILE A 125 -21.85 -12.92 -1.25
N LEU A 126 -22.38 -13.32 -0.11
CA LEU A 126 -22.13 -12.75 1.20
C LEU A 126 -21.35 -13.76 2.04
N CYS A 127 -20.29 -13.35 2.72
CA CYS A 127 -19.52 -14.26 3.58
C CYS A 127 -19.31 -13.67 4.97
N ALA A 128 -19.29 -14.55 5.97
CA ALA A 128 -18.84 -14.20 7.31
C ALA A 128 -17.31 -14.27 7.43
N ASP A 129 -16.69 -15.15 6.66
CA ASP A 129 -15.25 -15.40 6.61
C ASP A 129 -14.89 -15.93 5.20
N TRP A 130 -13.68 -15.63 4.71
CA TRP A 130 -13.24 -16.03 3.36
C TRP A 130 -11.80 -16.58 3.38
N PRO A 131 -11.56 -17.79 2.83
CA PRO A 131 -10.26 -18.46 2.89
C PRO A 131 -9.25 -17.87 1.89
N GLY A 132 -8.70 -16.72 2.24
CA GLY A 132 -7.62 -16.06 1.49
C GLY A 132 -6.64 -15.29 2.37
N GLU A 133 -6.90 -15.24 3.67
CA GLU A 133 -6.05 -14.54 4.63
C GLU A 133 -5.74 -15.53 5.74
N SER A 134 -4.45 -15.77 5.96
CA SER A 134 -3.96 -16.79 6.87
C SER A 134 -4.71 -16.75 8.20
N ASN A 135 -5.02 -17.94 8.71
CA ASN A 135 -5.46 -18.22 10.07
C ASN A 135 -4.32 -17.92 11.08
N ASP A 136 -3.63 -16.80 10.91
CA ASP A 136 -2.67 -16.29 11.87
C ASP A 136 -3.43 -15.48 12.90
N SER A 137 -3.59 -16.10 14.05
CA SER A 137 -4.15 -15.54 15.29
C SER A 137 -3.25 -14.41 15.84
N TYR A 138 -3.08 -13.33 15.08
CA TYR A 138 -2.36 -12.11 15.51
C TYR A 138 -3.21 -10.90 15.19
N GLY A 139 -3.98 -10.46 16.19
CA GLY A 139 -5.05 -9.48 16.03
C GLY A 139 -4.67 -8.13 15.38
N ASN A 140 -5.68 -7.53 14.74
CA ASN A 140 -5.76 -6.14 14.32
C ASN A 140 -4.45 -5.61 13.71
N ARG A 141 -4.03 -6.19 12.59
CA ARG A 141 -2.98 -5.63 11.73
C ARG A 141 -3.64 -4.90 10.57
N ILE A 142 -3.11 -3.73 10.25
CA ILE A 142 -3.46 -2.98 9.05
C ILE A 142 -3.05 -3.86 7.86
N PRO A 143 -3.91 -4.08 6.84
CA PRO A 143 -3.51 -4.78 5.63
C PRO A 143 -2.32 -4.05 5.02
N LEU A 144 -1.16 -4.71 5.05
CA LEU A 144 0.10 -4.09 4.63
C LEU A 144 0.07 -3.67 3.16
N PHE A 145 -0.80 -4.30 2.36
CA PHE A 145 -0.93 -4.06 0.93
C PHE A 145 -1.32 -2.62 0.60
N TRP A 146 -2.11 -1.95 1.45
CA TRP A 146 -2.61 -0.58 1.23
C TRP A 146 -1.84 0.48 2.01
N LEU A 147 -0.76 0.08 2.68
CA LEU A 147 0.06 1.02 3.43
C LEU A 147 0.66 2.03 2.43
N PRO A 148 0.34 3.33 2.53
CA PRO A 148 0.94 4.33 1.67
C PRO A 148 2.42 4.48 2.05
N LEU A 149 3.28 4.27 1.07
CA LEU A 149 4.72 4.40 1.16
C LEU A 149 5.18 5.51 0.22
N THR A 150 6.06 6.38 0.69
CA THR A 150 6.70 7.36 -0.17
C THR A 150 7.89 6.72 -0.87
N LEU A 151 7.75 6.48 -2.17
CA LEU A 151 8.83 6.08 -3.06
C LEU A 151 9.58 7.34 -3.51
N ASN A 152 10.88 7.41 -3.23
CA ASN A 152 11.74 8.52 -3.61
C ASN A 152 12.63 8.11 -4.78
N TYR A 153 12.73 8.98 -5.77
CA TYR A 153 13.59 8.84 -6.93
C TYR A 153 14.90 9.59 -6.65
N VAL A 154 15.87 8.91 -6.06
CA VAL A 154 17.13 9.51 -5.63
C VAL A 154 18.11 9.51 -6.81
N LEU A 155 18.67 10.67 -7.17
CA LEU A 155 19.68 10.77 -8.24
C LEU A 155 21.08 10.39 -7.75
N GLY A 156 21.37 10.69 -6.50
CA GLY A 156 22.67 10.41 -5.91
C GLY A 156 22.89 11.11 -4.59
N THR A 157 24.14 11.02 -4.12
CA THR A 157 24.54 11.57 -2.83
C THR A 157 25.86 12.31 -2.89
N SER A 158 26.05 13.21 -1.93
CA SER A 158 27.29 13.94 -1.69
C SER A 158 27.57 14.01 -0.20
N LYS A 159 28.83 14.31 0.15
CA LYS A 159 29.21 14.69 1.51
C LYS A 159 29.85 16.07 1.48
N ILE A 160 29.42 16.92 2.39
CA ILE A 160 30.02 18.25 2.62
C ILE A 160 30.32 18.45 4.11
N PRO A 161 31.39 19.19 4.46
CA PRO A 161 31.65 19.57 5.84
C PRO A 161 30.56 20.52 6.38
N LEU A 162 30.31 20.45 7.69
CA LEU A 162 29.37 21.35 8.37
C LEU A 162 29.71 22.84 8.16
N SER A 163 30.99 23.19 8.10
CA SER A 163 31.48 24.55 7.81
C SER A 163 31.09 25.10 6.45
N VAL A 164 30.91 24.22 5.46
CA VAL A 164 30.41 24.58 4.12
C VAL A 164 28.90 24.70 4.17
N LEU A 165 28.23 23.77 4.85
CA LEU A 165 26.78 23.76 4.97
C LEU A 165 26.21 25.07 5.54
N THR A 166 26.84 25.61 6.58
CA THR A 166 26.38 26.84 7.25
C THR A 166 26.50 28.09 6.39
N LYS A 167 27.22 28.02 5.27
CA LYS A 167 27.43 29.15 4.34
C LYS A 167 26.61 29.04 3.07
N LEU A 168 25.87 27.94 2.88
CA LEU A 168 25.10 27.73 1.66
C LEU A 168 24.00 28.78 1.52
N ILE A 169 23.89 29.33 0.32
CA ILE A 169 22.87 30.28 -0.09
C ILE A 169 22.16 29.82 -1.36
N SER A 170 21.05 30.48 -1.71
CA SER A 170 20.44 30.28 -3.02
C SER A 170 21.38 30.75 -4.12
N GLY A 171 21.42 30.02 -5.23
CA GLY A 171 22.36 30.17 -6.35
C GLY A 171 23.60 29.29 -6.24
N ASP A 172 23.87 28.69 -5.07
CA ASP A 172 25.01 27.77 -4.94
C ASP A 172 24.76 26.47 -5.70
N LEU A 173 25.81 25.95 -6.34
CA LEU A 173 25.78 24.67 -7.05
C LEU A 173 26.32 23.55 -6.17
N LEU A 174 25.47 22.56 -5.89
CA LEU A 174 25.82 21.34 -5.17
C LEU A 174 26.05 20.19 -6.15
N LEU A 175 27.30 19.80 -6.33
CA LEU A 175 27.66 18.66 -7.18
C LEU A 175 27.13 17.34 -6.61
N ILE A 176 26.56 16.49 -7.47
CA ILE A 176 26.22 15.10 -7.14
C ILE A 176 27.47 14.24 -7.34
N LYS A 177 28.23 14.00 -6.26
CA LYS A 177 29.53 13.30 -6.32
C LYS A 177 29.37 11.81 -6.58
N LYS A 178 28.37 11.17 -5.97
CA LYS A 178 28.04 9.76 -6.17
C LYS A 178 26.70 9.66 -6.89
N GLN A 179 26.75 9.63 -8.22
CA GLN A 179 25.57 9.44 -9.05
C GLN A 179 25.17 7.96 -9.01
N GLN A 180 24.09 7.68 -8.28
CA GLN A 180 23.58 6.34 -8.04
C GLN A 180 22.06 6.44 -7.99
N CYS A 181 21.45 6.44 -9.18
CA CYS A 181 20.01 6.54 -9.34
C CYS A 181 19.31 5.35 -8.68
N SER A 182 18.54 5.59 -7.62
CA SER A 182 17.85 4.55 -6.86
C SER A 182 16.44 4.94 -6.41
N LEU A 183 15.58 3.92 -6.37
CA LEU A 183 14.25 4.02 -5.79
C LEU A 183 14.31 3.61 -4.32
N ASP A 184 13.95 4.53 -3.44
CA ASP A 184 14.14 4.39 -2.00
C ASP A 184 12.81 4.59 -1.23
N ILE A 185 12.54 3.72 -0.27
CA ILE A 185 11.44 3.86 0.70
C ILE A 185 12.03 3.90 2.10
N GLY A 186 11.75 4.97 2.86
CA GLY A 186 12.21 5.10 4.25
C GLY A 186 13.74 5.01 4.42
N GLY A 187 14.50 5.36 3.38
CA GLY A 187 15.96 5.27 3.35
C GLY A 187 16.52 3.86 3.11
N LYS A 188 15.68 2.92 2.64
CA LYS A 188 16.11 1.63 2.10
C LYS A 188 16.04 1.67 0.58
N LYS A 189 17.17 1.44 -0.08
CA LYS A 189 17.26 1.28 -1.54
C LYS A 189 16.62 -0.03 -1.95
N LEU A 190 15.72 0.02 -2.93
CA LEU A 190 14.98 -1.14 -3.41
C LEU A 190 15.38 -1.49 -4.85
N PHE A 191 15.51 -0.48 -5.70
CA PHE A 191 15.82 -0.64 -7.11
C PHE A 191 16.83 0.41 -7.57
N THR A 192 17.55 0.11 -8.65
CA THR A 192 18.28 1.12 -9.43
C THR A 192 17.51 1.44 -10.69
N PHE A 193 17.72 2.65 -11.21
CA PHE A 193 17.06 3.09 -12.42
C PHE A 193 17.98 3.91 -13.31
N ASN A 194 17.66 3.96 -14.61
CA ASN A 194 18.28 4.90 -15.53
C ASN A 194 17.32 6.05 -15.78
N TYR A 195 17.84 7.27 -15.66
CA TYR A 195 17.10 8.48 -15.97
C TYR A 195 17.29 8.82 -17.45
N GLN A 196 16.19 8.90 -18.21
CA GLN A 196 16.16 9.27 -19.63
C GLN A 196 15.31 10.53 -19.87
N GLY A 197 15.47 11.56 -19.02
CA GLY A 197 14.79 12.86 -19.20
C GLY A 197 13.26 12.74 -19.26
N ASN A 198 12.64 13.44 -20.23
CA ASN A 198 11.18 13.55 -20.40
C ASN A 198 10.43 12.24 -20.69
N GLU A 199 11.13 11.12 -20.94
CA GLU A 199 10.51 9.83 -21.25
C GLU A 199 10.26 8.96 -20.01
N GLY A 200 10.59 9.48 -18.82
CA GLY A 200 10.39 8.81 -17.54
C GLY A 200 11.61 8.01 -17.10
N ILE A 201 11.39 7.09 -16.17
CA ILE A 201 12.46 6.32 -15.53
C ILE A 201 12.30 4.83 -15.82
N ILE A 202 13.38 4.18 -16.27
CA ILE A 202 13.41 2.74 -16.49
C ILE A 202 14.13 2.06 -15.33
N VAL A 203 13.42 1.17 -14.64
CA VAL A 203 13.98 0.34 -13.57
C VAL A 203 14.95 -0.67 -14.17
N THR A 204 16.19 -0.72 -13.69
CA THR A 204 17.24 -1.57 -14.30
C THR A 204 17.54 -2.81 -13.48
N GLN A 205 17.47 -2.73 -12.15
CA GLN A 205 17.85 -3.85 -11.28
C GLN A 205 17.15 -3.77 -9.92
N SER A 206 16.73 -4.92 -9.39
CA SER A 206 16.25 -5.07 -8.01
C SER A 206 17.43 -5.30 -7.08
N ASN A 207 17.68 -4.36 -6.17
CA ASN A 207 18.73 -4.45 -5.16
C ASN A 207 18.10 -4.62 -3.78
N ILE A 208 17.47 -5.78 -3.53
CA ILE A 208 17.19 -6.22 -2.16
C ILE A 208 18.50 -6.78 -1.59
N VAL A 209 19.50 -5.91 -1.42
CA VAL A 209 20.73 -6.23 -0.72
C VAL A 209 20.83 -5.29 0.47
N ASN A 210 21.03 -5.90 1.64
CA ASN A 210 21.15 -5.20 2.91
C ASN A 210 22.40 -4.33 2.86
N VAL A 211 22.25 -3.05 2.47
CA VAL A 211 23.35 -2.08 2.55
C VAL A 211 23.58 -1.80 4.02
N GLN A 212 24.54 -2.50 4.62
CA GLN A 212 25.08 -2.05 5.88
C GLN A 212 25.80 -0.72 5.64
N PRO A 213 25.54 0.32 6.45
CA PRO A 213 26.36 1.51 6.40
C PRO A 213 27.77 1.11 6.85
N SER A 214 28.72 1.10 5.92
CA SER A 214 30.14 1.02 6.28
C SER A 214 30.52 2.34 6.95
N ARG A 215 30.45 2.36 8.28
CA ARG A 215 31.14 3.36 9.09
C ARG A 215 32.61 2.97 9.09
N GLY A 216 33.40 3.65 8.27
CA GLY A 216 34.83 3.79 8.55
C GLY A 216 34.95 4.67 9.79
N GLU A 217 35.29 4.07 10.93
CA GLU A 217 35.65 4.80 12.13
C GLU A 217 37.11 5.21 11.99
N GLU A 218 37.34 6.50 11.71
CA GLU A 218 38.62 7.14 11.97
C GLU A 218 38.43 8.10 13.14
N GLU A 219 39.13 7.84 14.23
CA GLU A 219 39.22 8.74 15.38
C GLU A 219 40.03 9.98 15.00
N HIS A 220 39.34 11.08 14.73
CA HIS A 220 39.94 12.42 14.66
C HIS A 220 39.42 13.28 15.81
N LEU A 221 40.30 14.11 16.36
CA LEU A 221 39.98 15.14 17.36
C LEU A 221 38.73 15.94 16.93
N LEU A 222 37.85 16.24 17.90
CA LEU A 222 36.53 16.85 17.68
C LEU A 222 36.61 18.27 17.08
N ASP A 223 36.83 18.36 15.77
CA ASP A 223 36.53 19.56 14.97
C ASP A 223 35.11 19.45 14.44
N TRP A 224 34.17 19.99 15.23
CA TRP A 224 32.74 20.03 14.90
C TRP A 224 32.45 20.66 13.54
N THR A 225 33.32 21.54 13.04
CA THR A 225 33.12 22.23 11.77
C THR A 225 33.48 21.38 10.54
N ASN A 226 34.26 20.31 10.72
CA ASN A 226 34.60 19.37 9.66
C ASN A 226 33.72 18.10 9.68
N LEU A 227 32.68 18.07 10.52
CA LEU A 227 31.76 16.94 10.57
C LEU A 227 31.12 16.72 9.19
N PRO A 228 31.24 15.52 8.58
CA PRO A 228 30.66 15.26 7.27
C PRO A 228 29.14 15.17 7.39
N VAL A 229 28.45 15.92 6.54
CA VAL A 229 26.99 15.90 6.40
C VAL A 229 26.63 15.23 5.08
N ASP A 230 25.75 14.24 5.14
CA ASP A 230 25.27 13.52 3.96
C ASP A 230 24.16 14.32 3.28
N LEU A 231 24.35 14.57 1.99
CA LEU A 231 23.39 15.16 1.07
C LEU A 231 22.77 14.07 0.22
N GLU A 232 21.44 14.06 0.13
CA GLU A 232 20.66 13.24 -0.80
C GLU A 232 19.87 14.15 -1.74
N PHE A 233 19.96 13.89 -3.04
CA PHE A 233 19.26 14.65 -4.08
C PHE A 233 18.13 13.81 -4.65
N VAL A 234 16.89 14.24 -4.43
CA VAL A 234 15.67 13.52 -4.79
C VAL A 234 14.98 14.25 -5.94
N LEU A 235 14.89 13.58 -7.08
CA LEU A 235 14.23 14.08 -8.29
C LEU A 235 12.73 14.20 -8.10
N ASP A 236 12.10 13.14 -7.62
CA ASP A 236 10.65 13.10 -7.39
C ASP A 236 10.31 12.19 -6.21
N SER A 237 9.08 12.29 -5.72
CA SER A 237 8.54 11.44 -4.65
C SER A 237 7.08 11.11 -4.92
N HIS A 238 6.74 9.83 -5.05
CA HIS A 238 5.36 9.39 -5.25
C HIS A 238 4.86 8.60 -4.05
N VAL A 239 3.57 8.72 -3.76
CA VAL A 239 2.90 7.85 -2.79
C VAL A 239 2.43 6.62 -3.55
N ILE A 240 2.95 5.46 -3.15
CA ILE A 240 2.59 4.17 -3.72
C ILE A 240 2.10 3.23 -2.62
N THR A 241 1.37 2.19 -2.99
CA THR A 241 1.01 1.11 -2.07
C THR A 241 2.06 -0.01 -2.07
N LEU A 242 2.02 -0.89 -1.08
CA LEU A 242 2.86 -2.10 -1.11
C LEU A 242 2.49 -3.02 -2.28
N GLY A 243 1.24 -2.98 -2.74
CA GLY A 243 0.81 -3.65 -3.96
C GLY A 243 1.48 -3.12 -5.22
N ASP A 244 1.51 -1.79 -5.37
CA ASP A 244 2.20 -1.15 -6.48
C ASP A 244 3.70 -1.51 -6.46
N LEU A 245 4.31 -1.53 -5.27
CA LEU A 245 5.71 -1.90 -5.09
C LEU A 245 6.01 -3.32 -5.59
N ASN A 246 5.10 -4.28 -5.35
CA ASN A 246 5.27 -5.66 -5.82
C ASN A 246 5.21 -5.80 -7.35
N ASN A 247 4.58 -4.83 -8.03
CA ASN A 247 4.47 -4.82 -9.49
C ASN A 247 5.69 -4.17 -10.17
N ILE A 248 6.56 -3.49 -9.42
CA ILE A 248 7.78 -2.88 -9.97
C ILE A 248 8.81 -3.97 -10.27
N THR A 249 9.13 -4.11 -11.55
CA THR A 249 10.13 -5.08 -12.06
C THR A 249 11.16 -4.38 -12.94
N ALA A 250 12.30 -5.02 -13.18
CA ALA A 250 13.27 -4.52 -14.15
C ALA A 250 12.61 -4.37 -15.53
N GLY A 251 12.81 -3.22 -16.18
CA GLY A 251 12.12 -2.79 -17.39
C GLY A 251 10.86 -1.95 -17.15
N SER A 252 10.38 -1.83 -15.91
CA SER A 252 9.22 -0.98 -15.60
C SER A 252 9.53 0.48 -15.88
N MET A 253 8.60 1.15 -16.56
CA MET A 253 8.64 2.59 -16.78
C MET A 253 7.82 3.28 -15.70
N LEU A 254 8.46 4.13 -14.91
CA LEU A 254 7.80 4.90 -13.87
C LEU A 254 7.67 6.37 -14.30
N PRO A 255 6.51 6.99 -14.06
CA PRO A 255 6.31 8.39 -14.37
C PRO A 255 7.19 9.26 -13.48
N VAL A 256 7.58 10.43 -14.00
CA VAL A 256 8.23 11.50 -13.27
C VAL A 256 7.44 12.77 -13.54
N SER A 257 7.31 13.64 -12.55
CA SER A 257 6.64 14.93 -12.72
C SER A 257 7.33 15.74 -13.81
N THR A 258 6.55 16.45 -14.63
CA THR A 258 7.07 17.21 -15.78
C THR A 258 8.02 18.34 -15.38
N ASP A 259 7.95 18.79 -14.14
CA ASP A 259 8.77 19.85 -13.54
C ASP A 259 9.75 19.33 -12.47
N ALA A 260 10.02 18.02 -12.46
CA ALA A 260 10.84 17.39 -11.43
C ALA A 260 12.28 17.92 -11.42
N GLU A 261 12.87 18.16 -12.60
CA GLU A 261 14.23 18.68 -12.72
C GLU A 261 14.36 20.09 -12.13
N GLN A 262 13.30 20.91 -12.15
CA GLN A 262 13.29 22.26 -11.58
C GLN A 262 12.98 22.29 -10.07
N LYS A 263 12.59 21.13 -9.50
CA LYS A 263 12.11 21.01 -8.11
C LYS A 263 12.80 19.88 -7.34
N ILE A 264 14.08 19.65 -7.63
CA ILE A 264 14.91 18.68 -6.89
C ILE A 264 14.86 19.00 -5.40
N LYS A 265 14.51 18.01 -4.59
CA LYS A 265 14.55 18.13 -3.12
C LYS A 265 15.91 17.69 -2.61
N ILE A 266 16.49 18.51 -1.75
CA ILE A 266 17.79 18.27 -1.12
C ILE A 266 17.55 17.93 0.34
N TYR A 267 18.05 16.78 0.77
CA TYR A 267 17.95 16.31 2.15
C TYR A 267 19.34 16.26 2.81
N LEU A 268 19.40 16.72 4.05
CA LEU A 268 20.57 16.61 4.93
C LEU A 268 20.31 15.54 5.96
N ASN A 269 21.08 14.46 5.96
CA ASN A 269 20.86 13.33 6.86
C ASN A 269 19.37 12.92 6.92
N ARG A 270 18.70 12.89 5.75
CA ARG A 270 17.26 12.59 5.56
C ARG A 270 16.26 13.64 6.06
N LYS A 271 16.72 14.80 6.54
CA LYS A 271 15.86 15.95 6.84
C LYS A 271 15.80 16.87 5.63
N PHE A 272 14.59 17.23 5.21
CA PHE A 272 14.41 18.16 4.10
C PHE A 272 15.08 19.50 4.41
N PHE A 273 15.88 19.99 3.47
CA PHE A 273 16.73 21.17 3.65
C PHE A 273 16.43 22.24 2.62
N ALA A 274 16.36 21.90 1.34
CA ALA A 274 16.26 22.87 0.27
C ALA A 274 15.60 22.28 -0.97
N THR A 275 15.17 23.15 -1.88
CA THR A 275 14.80 22.80 -3.25
C THR A 275 15.73 23.49 -4.24
N GLY A 276 15.94 22.86 -5.39
CA GLY A 276 16.81 23.37 -6.43
C GLY A 276 16.50 22.82 -7.82
N GLU A 277 17.28 23.25 -8.79
CA GLU A 277 17.18 22.83 -10.18
C GLU A 277 18.38 21.98 -10.57
N LEU A 278 18.14 20.90 -11.33
CA LEU A 278 19.18 20.02 -11.84
C LEU A 278 19.90 20.70 -13.01
N VAL A 279 21.22 20.79 -12.90
CA VAL A 279 22.10 21.40 -13.91
C VAL A 279 23.14 20.39 -14.35
N ALA A 280 23.28 20.22 -15.67
CA ALA A 280 24.37 19.45 -16.26
C ALA A 280 25.62 20.35 -16.41
N LEU A 281 26.75 19.87 -15.91
CA LEU A 281 28.04 20.53 -16.07
C LEU A 281 28.70 20.09 -17.38
N GLU A 282 29.51 20.96 -17.97
CA GLU A 282 30.28 20.67 -19.20
C GLU A 282 31.21 19.45 -19.04
N SER A 283 31.63 19.15 -17.81
CA SER A 283 32.44 17.97 -17.46
C SER A 283 31.66 16.65 -17.48
N GLY A 284 30.36 16.68 -17.80
CA GLY A 284 29.46 15.52 -17.79
C GLY A 284 28.91 15.16 -16.41
N GLY A 285 29.24 15.94 -15.37
CA GLY A 285 28.67 15.77 -14.02
C GLY A 285 27.31 16.44 -13.87
N LEU A 286 26.50 15.94 -12.93
CA LEU A 286 25.24 16.58 -12.51
C LEU A 286 25.45 17.36 -11.22
N ALA A 287 24.86 18.55 -11.15
CA ALA A 287 24.80 19.40 -9.97
C ALA A 287 23.37 19.90 -9.74
N VAL A 288 23.10 20.40 -8.54
CA VAL A 288 21.81 21.03 -8.22
C VAL A 288 22.07 22.46 -7.80
N GLU A 289 21.48 23.42 -8.50
CA GLU A 289 21.48 24.83 -8.12
C GLU A 289 20.41 25.08 -7.06
N ILE A 290 20.78 25.67 -5.92
CA ILE A 290 19.84 25.88 -4.81
C ILE A 290 18.90 27.06 -5.14
N ASN A 291 17.61 26.79 -5.25
CA ASN A 291 16.59 27.83 -5.48
C ASN A 291 15.99 28.37 -4.18
N GLN A 292 15.80 27.49 -3.19
CA GLN A 292 15.21 27.88 -1.90
C GLN A 292 15.76 27.02 -0.77
N ILE A 293 16.16 27.65 0.33
CA ILE A 293 16.59 26.98 1.56
C ILE A 293 15.46 27.05 2.59
N ASN A 294 15.07 25.90 3.12
CA ASN A 294 14.13 25.77 4.23
C ASN A 294 14.92 25.55 5.54
N MET A 295 15.45 26.64 6.10
CA MET A 295 15.80 26.66 7.52
C MET A 295 14.51 26.82 8.33
N SER A 296 14.23 25.92 9.28
CA SER A 296 13.28 26.22 10.36
C SER A 296 13.97 27.15 11.37
N PRO A 297 13.54 28.40 11.55
CA PRO A 297 14.08 29.27 12.58
C PRO A 297 13.13 29.24 13.78
N GLU A 298 13.19 28.21 14.63
CA GLU A 298 12.56 28.28 15.95
C GLU A 298 13.44 27.62 17.01
N ASN A 299 14.39 28.42 17.50
CA ASN A 299 14.77 28.37 18.90
C ASN A 299 14.45 29.76 19.47
N LYS A 300 13.18 30.00 19.81
CA LYS A 300 12.84 31.12 20.70
C LYS A 300 13.31 30.74 22.10
N THR A 301 14.56 31.05 22.38
CA THR A 301 15.06 31.19 23.74
C THR A 301 14.34 32.36 24.41
N SER A 302 13.17 32.09 25.00
CA SER A 302 12.64 32.92 26.07
C SER A 302 13.17 32.38 27.39
N HIS A 303 14.35 32.88 27.79
CA HIS A 303 14.72 32.95 29.19
C HIS A 303 13.72 33.88 29.90
N PRO A 304 13.03 33.46 30.96
CA PRO A 304 12.44 34.42 31.88
C PRO A 304 13.58 34.95 32.74
N ASP A 305 13.86 36.24 32.59
CA ASP A 305 14.70 36.99 33.50
C ASP A 305 14.21 36.84 34.94
N VAL A 306 15.19 36.64 35.81
CA VAL A 306 15.09 36.78 37.26
C VAL A 306 14.70 38.22 37.58
N LYS A 307 13.60 38.38 38.33
CA LYS A 307 13.50 39.35 39.42
C LYS A 307 12.44 38.94 40.42
#